data_AF-A0A6M5U938-F1
#
_entry.id   AF-A0A6M5U938-F1
#
_cell.length_a   1.000
_cell.length_b   1.000
_cell.length_c   1.000
_cell.angle_alpha   90.00
_cell.angle_beta   90.00
_cell.angle_gamma   90.00
#
_symmetry.space_group_name_H-M   'P 1'
#
loop_
_entity.id
_entity.type
_entity.pdbx_description
1 polymer ?
#
loop_
_entity_poly.entity_id
_entity_poly.type
_entity_poly.pdbx_seq_one_letter_code
_entity_poly.pdbx_strand_id
1 'polypeptide(L)'
;MTVDDHAIEQALARGAHQQIGQYRLDLATGVWWWSPETYRLHGFEPGDVVPTTALVLAHKHPDDRERVGTILEEARRTGAPFSSVHRIMDAHGGERFLVVVGQGRRDRETGEVTELVGYFVDVTRTVTEHAQDRARHDIAAAAATRGTIEQAKGVVMTAYGVRPDEAFARLRRASNDRNVPLREIALLVADEAARGGSDVLARVDALLRRR
;
A
#
# COMPACT_ATOMS: atom_id res chain seq x y z
N MET A 1 -9.34 32.45 -10.72
CA MET A 1 -10.45 31.60 -10.24
C MET A 1 -10.09 31.17 -8.83
N THR A 2 -10.54 31.91 -7.82
CA THR A 2 -10.27 31.64 -6.41
C THR A 2 -11.14 30.47 -5.99
N VAL A 3 -10.53 29.33 -5.73
CA VAL A 3 -11.22 28.20 -5.11
C VAL A 3 -11.56 28.65 -3.69
N ASP A 4 -12.85 28.58 -3.35
CA ASP A 4 -13.38 28.97 -2.06
C ASP A 4 -12.83 28.04 -0.97
N ASP A 5 -12.07 28.59 -0.01
CA ASP A 5 -11.46 27.87 1.12
C ASP A 5 -12.53 27.04 1.87
N HIS A 6 -13.78 27.52 1.90
CA HIS A 6 -14.90 26.84 2.56
C HIS A 6 -15.40 25.60 1.78
N ALA A 7 -15.26 25.59 0.45
CA ALA A 7 -15.68 24.47 -0.39
C ALA A 7 -14.71 23.28 -0.27
N ILE A 8 -13.43 23.55 -0.05
CA ILE A 8 -12.41 22.51 0.22
C ILE A 8 -12.65 21.89 1.60
N GLU A 9 -12.92 22.70 2.62
CA GLU A 9 -13.25 22.23 3.97
C GLU A 9 -14.48 21.32 3.98
N GLN A 10 -15.55 21.70 3.29
CA GLN A 10 -16.77 20.89 3.21
C GLN A 10 -16.59 19.60 2.40
N ALA A 11 -15.71 19.58 1.40
CA ALA A 11 -15.42 18.38 0.61
C ALA A 11 -14.62 17.34 1.40
N LEU A 12 -13.72 17.79 2.29
CA LEU A 12 -12.87 16.92 3.11
C LEU A 12 -13.60 16.36 4.36
N ALA A 13 -14.59 17.07 4.89
CA ALA A 13 -15.37 16.65 6.05
C ALA A 13 -16.25 15.39 5.83
N ARG A 14 -16.44 14.94 4.58
CA ARG A 14 -17.31 13.80 4.25
C ARG A 14 -16.66 12.41 4.46
N GLY A 15 -15.38 12.34 4.84
CA GLY A 15 -14.70 11.09 5.16
C GLY A 15 -14.58 10.87 6.67
N ALA A 16 -15.57 10.25 7.29
CA ALA A 16 -15.76 10.18 8.75
C ALA A 16 -14.67 9.48 9.60
N HIS A 17 -13.47 9.19 9.07
CA HIS A 17 -12.38 8.55 9.84
C HIS A 17 -10.97 9.05 9.49
N GLN A 18 -10.84 10.14 8.72
CA GLN A 18 -9.53 10.64 8.33
C GLN A 18 -9.13 11.80 9.25
N GLN A 19 -8.02 11.63 9.98
CA GLN A 19 -7.44 12.74 10.74
C GLN A 19 -6.78 13.69 9.72
N ILE A 20 -7.48 14.78 9.43
CA ILE A 20 -7.02 15.83 8.52
C ILE A 20 -6.53 17.00 9.37
N GLY A 21 -5.22 17.23 9.33
CA GLY A 21 -4.58 18.38 9.92
C GLY A 21 -4.37 19.49 8.92
N GLN A 22 -4.45 20.74 9.36
CA GLN A 22 -4.10 21.90 8.55
C GLN A 22 -2.75 22.46 8.98
N TYR A 23 -2.06 23.09 8.03
CA TYR A 23 -0.86 23.85 8.33
C TYR A 23 -0.80 25.15 7.53
N ARG A 24 -0.07 26.10 8.08
CA ARG A 24 0.35 27.32 7.42
C ARG A 24 1.79 27.62 7.79
N LEU A 25 2.61 27.94 6.82
CA LEU A 25 3.98 28.39 7.01
C LEU A 25 4.08 29.81 6.48
N ASP A 26 4.39 30.75 7.37
CA ASP A 26 4.74 32.11 6.99
C ASP A 26 6.19 32.14 6.48
N LEU A 27 6.40 32.57 5.24
CA LEU A 27 7.72 32.49 4.59
C LEU A 27 8.67 33.62 5.01
N ALA A 28 8.15 34.73 5.53
CA ALA A 28 8.95 35.84 6.00
C ALA A 28 9.57 35.51 7.37
N THR A 29 8.78 34.89 8.25
CA THR A 29 9.18 34.58 9.63
C THR A 29 9.67 33.14 9.81
N GLY A 30 9.32 32.24 8.89
CA GLY A 30 9.58 30.80 9.02
C GLY A 30 8.70 30.11 10.08
N VAL A 31 7.69 30.81 10.61
CA VAL A 31 6.81 30.29 11.66
C VAL A 31 5.72 29.42 11.05
N TRP A 32 5.54 28.26 11.64
CA TRP A 32 4.45 27.36 11.31
C TRP A 32 3.30 27.54 12.28
N TRP A 33 2.09 27.54 11.73
CA TRP A 33 0.86 27.28 12.46
C TRP A 33 0.35 25.89 12.11
N TRP A 34 -0.04 25.13 13.12
CA TRP A 34 -0.61 23.80 13.01
C TRP A 34 -2.01 23.80 13.61
N SER A 35 -2.96 23.12 12.96
CA SER A 35 -4.24 22.81 13.59
C SER A 35 -4.05 21.80 14.72
N PRO A 36 -5.01 21.67 15.66
CA PRO A 36 -4.94 20.66 16.73
C PRO A 36 -4.73 19.23 16.23
N GLU A 37 -5.29 18.89 15.08
CA GLU A 37 -5.10 17.60 14.43
C GLU A 37 -3.67 17.45 13.94
N THR A 38 -3.05 18.48 13.36
CA THR A 38 -1.65 18.43 12.94
C THR A 38 -0.70 18.23 14.12
N TYR A 39 -0.95 18.86 15.28
CA TYR A 39 -0.22 18.56 16.52
C TYR A 39 -0.35 17.08 16.88
N ARG A 40 -1.59 16.58 16.94
CA ARG A 40 -1.87 15.18 17.29
C ARG A 40 -1.27 14.17 16.31
N LEU A 41 -1.22 14.48 15.01
CA LEU A 41 -0.55 13.66 13.99
C LEU A 41 0.96 13.52 14.27
N HIS A 42 1.59 14.54 14.86
CA HIS A 42 3.00 14.51 15.22
C HIS A 42 3.24 14.04 16.66
N GLY A 43 2.19 13.63 17.41
CA GLY A 43 2.31 13.16 18.80
C GLY A 43 2.42 14.28 19.83
N PHE A 44 1.88 15.46 19.52
CA PHE A 44 1.83 16.61 20.42
C PHE A 44 0.40 17.05 20.68
N GLU A 45 0.17 17.75 21.78
CA GLU A 45 -1.00 18.58 22.00
C GLU A 45 -0.72 20.04 21.61
N PRO A 46 -1.76 20.83 21.29
CA PRO A 46 -1.60 22.25 21.01
C PRO A 46 -0.90 22.99 22.16
N GLY A 47 0.24 23.61 21.84
CA GLY A 47 1.04 24.36 22.82
C GLY A 47 2.24 23.60 23.40
N ASP A 48 2.36 22.29 23.16
CA ASP A 48 3.52 21.51 23.61
C ASP A 48 4.82 21.98 22.95
N VAL A 49 4.73 22.41 21.69
CA VAL A 49 5.85 22.81 20.85
C VAL A 49 5.50 24.03 20.01
N VAL A 50 6.52 24.78 19.61
CA VAL A 50 6.42 25.76 18.54
C VAL A 50 6.86 25.07 17.25
N PRO A 51 5.97 24.87 16.25
CA PRO A 51 6.35 24.15 15.06
C PRO A 51 7.35 24.95 14.20
N THR A 52 8.36 24.26 13.70
CA THR A 52 9.42 24.83 12.85
C THR A 52 9.69 23.93 11.67
N THR A 53 10.32 24.45 10.61
CA THR A 53 10.74 23.62 9.47
C THR A 53 11.70 22.51 9.91
N ALA A 54 12.60 22.81 10.85
CA ALA A 54 13.49 21.81 11.43
C ALA A 54 12.71 20.70 12.14
N LEU A 55 11.68 21.05 12.91
CA LEU A 55 10.80 20.08 13.58
C LEU A 55 10.04 19.20 12.56
N VAL A 56 9.46 19.82 11.53
CA VAL A 56 8.75 19.12 10.44
C VAL A 56 9.68 18.11 9.76
N LEU A 57 10.91 18.51 9.43
CA LEU A 57 11.89 17.64 8.76
C LEU A 57 12.45 16.56 9.69
N ALA A 58 12.61 16.85 10.99
CA ALA A 58 13.04 15.88 11.99
C ALA A 58 12.05 14.71 12.11
N HIS A 59 10.75 15.00 12.03
CA HIS A 59 9.69 13.98 12.06
C HIS A 59 9.58 13.18 10.76
N LYS A 60 10.25 13.56 9.66
CA LYS A 60 10.22 12.73 8.44
C LYS A 60 11.01 11.45 8.66
N HIS A 61 10.46 10.34 8.13
CA HIS A 61 11.22 9.09 8.03
C HIS A 61 12.55 9.36 7.33
N PRO A 62 13.68 8.76 7.76
CA PRO A 62 15.00 9.02 7.20
C PRO A 62 15.05 8.98 5.66
N ASP A 63 14.45 7.95 5.06
CA ASP A 63 14.38 7.79 3.60
C ASP A 63 13.56 8.88 2.87
N ASP A 64 12.65 9.56 3.56
CA ASP A 64 11.76 10.56 2.97
C ASP A 64 12.26 12.00 3.19
N ARG A 65 13.18 12.21 4.15
CA ARG A 65 13.57 13.55 4.63
C ARG A 65 14.14 14.44 3.53
N GLU A 66 15.08 13.92 2.73
CA GLU A 66 15.72 14.69 1.65
C GLU A 66 14.70 15.10 0.58
N ARG A 67 13.94 14.13 0.08
CA ARG A 67 12.91 14.36 -0.94
C ARG A 67 11.88 15.40 -0.49
N VAL A 68 11.40 15.30 0.74
CA VAL A 68 10.42 16.26 1.29
C VAL A 68 11.04 17.66 1.46
N GLY A 69 12.31 17.74 1.86
CA GLY A 69 13.03 19.01 1.91
C GLY A 69 13.07 19.71 0.55
N THR A 70 13.39 18.97 -0.52
CA THR A 70 13.40 19.51 -1.89
C THR A 70 12.03 20.02 -2.32
N ILE A 71 10.96 19.25 -2.05
CA ILE A 71 9.58 19.67 -2.38
C ILE A 71 9.20 20.95 -1.63
N LEU A 72 9.54 21.05 -0.34
CA LEU A 72 9.24 22.23 0.46
C LEU A 72 9.99 23.46 -0.08
N GLU A 73 11.27 23.33 -0.42
CA GLU A 73 12.06 24.44 -0.93
C GLU A 73 11.58 24.91 -2.31
N GLU A 74 11.20 23.98 -3.19
CA GLU A 74 10.57 24.32 -4.46
C GLU A 74 9.23 25.04 -4.26
N ALA A 75 8.41 24.58 -3.31
CA ALA A 75 7.14 25.22 -2.96
C ALA A 75 7.37 26.64 -2.41
N ARG A 76 8.37 26.86 -1.55
CA ARG A 76 8.75 28.21 -1.06
C ARG A 76 9.09 29.15 -2.21
N ARG A 77 9.91 28.67 -3.15
CA ARG A 77 10.41 29.48 -4.26
C ARG A 77 9.32 29.81 -5.29
N THR A 78 8.47 28.83 -5.60
CA THR A 78 7.55 28.91 -6.74
C THR A 78 6.12 29.19 -6.33
N GLY A 79 5.72 28.87 -5.10
CA GLY A 79 4.33 28.87 -4.65
C GLY A 79 3.43 27.89 -5.40
N ALA A 80 3.99 27.01 -6.23
CA ALA A 80 3.23 26.06 -7.02
C ALA A 80 2.48 25.06 -6.11
N PRO A 81 1.28 24.59 -6.50
CA PRO A 81 0.63 23.49 -5.80
C PRO A 81 1.51 22.25 -5.81
N PHE A 82 1.56 21.55 -4.68
CA PHE A 82 2.32 20.31 -4.52
C PHE A 82 1.50 19.26 -3.79
N SER A 83 1.83 18.00 -4.06
CA SER A 83 1.31 16.84 -3.35
C SER A 83 2.43 15.83 -3.16
N SER A 84 2.47 15.19 -1.99
CA SER A 84 3.41 14.12 -1.72
C SER A 84 2.80 13.10 -0.76
N VAL A 85 3.22 11.85 -0.90
CA VAL A 85 3.00 10.81 0.11
C VAL A 85 4.34 10.52 0.75
N HIS A 86 4.42 10.58 2.08
CA HIS A 86 5.63 10.28 2.82
C HIS A 86 5.32 9.81 4.23
N ARG A 87 6.31 9.15 4.84
CA ARG A 87 6.22 8.67 6.21
C ARG A 87 6.72 9.70 7.20
N ILE A 88 6.09 9.74 8.37
CA ILE A 88 6.59 10.45 9.53
C ILE A 88 6.78 9.48 10.70
N MET A 89 7.68 9.83 11.61
CA MET A 89 7.77 9.29 12.95
C MET A 89 7.18 10.32 13.90
N ASP A 90 6.11 9.97 14.61
CA ASP A 90 5.54 10.84 15.65
C ASP A 90 6.45 10.87 16.91
N ALA A 91 6.17 11.80 17.82
CA ALA A 91 6.96 11.99 19.03
C ALA A 91 6.99 10.77 19.97
N HIS A 92 6.10 9.79 19.76
CA HIS A 92 6.04 8.54 20.51
C HIS A 92 6.70 7.37 19.78
N GLY A 93 7.30 7.62 18.62
CA GLY A 93 7.97 6.60 17.79
C GLY A 93 7.02 5.82 16.88
N GLY A 94 5.76 6.23 16.76
CA GLY A 94 4.80 5.65 15.82
C GLY A 94 5.09 6.10 14.38
N GLU A 95 5.16 5.15 13.45
CA GLU A 95 5.23 5.47 12.03
C GLU A 95 3.82 5.77 11.48
N ARG A 96 3.70 6.86 10.72
CA ARG A 96 2.45 7.26 10.05
C ARG A 96 2.70 7.57 8.58
N PHE A 97 1.72 7.24 7.75
CA PHE A 97 1.70 7.60 6.33
C PHE A 97 0.83 8.82 6.13
N LEU A 98 1.42 9.91 5.66
CA LEU A 98 0.71 11.16 5.39
C LEU A 98 0.69 11.44 3.89
N VAL A 99 -0.50 11.81 3.41
CA VAL A 99 -0.63 12.57 2.17
C VAL A 99 -0.56 14.04 2.54
N VAL A 100 0.33 14.79 1.89
CA VAL A 100 0.52 16.21 2.15
C VAL A 100 0.24 16.95 0.87
N VAL A 101 -0.72 17.85 0.95
CA VAL A 101 -1.08 18.75 -0.14
C VAL A 101 -0.87 20.18 0.32
N GLY A 102 -0.48 21.05 -0.59
CA GLY A 102 -0.31 22.46 -0.27
C GLY A 102 -0.11 23.33 -1.50
N GLN A 103 -0.16 24.63 -1.29
CA GLN A 103 0.10 25.64 -2.31
C GLN A 103 0.59 26.94 -1.65
N GLY A 104 1.24 27.79 -2.45
CA GLY A 104 1.61 29.12 -2.01
C GLY A 104 0.44 30.10 -2.06
N ARG A 105 0.28 30.92 -1.02
CA ARG A 105 -0.50 32.17 -1.10
C ARG A 105 0.44 33.30 -1.51
N ARG A 106 -0.06 34.16 -2.39
CA ARG A 106 0.69 35.30 -2.89
C ARG A 106 0.14 36.59 -2.32
N ASP A 107 1.03 37.52 -2.03
CA ASP A 107 0.66 38.89 -1.77
C ASP A 107 -0.01 39.51 -3.02
N ARG A 108 -1.06 40.30 -2.79
CA ARG A 108 -1.91 40.80 -3.88
C ARG A 108 -1.24 41.93 -4.67
N GLU A 109 -0.36 42.68 -4.04
CA GLU A 109 0.28 43.86 -4.62
C GLU A 109 1.59 43.50 -5.32
N THR A 110 2.45 42.73 -4.65
CA THR A 110 3.78 42.35 -5.12
C THR A 110 3.79 41.07 -5.94
N GLY A 111 2.79 40.19 -5.76
CA GLY A 111 2.75 38.85 -6.38
C GLY A 111 3.73 37.84 -5.78
N GLU A 112 4.49 38.23 -4.75
CA GLU A 112 5.43 37.36 -4.05
C GLU A 112 4.70 36.28 -3.24
N VAL A 113 5.31 35.11 -3.11
CA VAL A 113 4.77 34.03 -2.28
C VAL A 113 5.08 34.35 -0.83
N THR A 114 4.04 34.52 -0.02
CA THR A 114 4.17 34.93 1.39
C THR A 114 3.92 33.80 2.37
N GLU A 115 3.08 32.83 1.99
CA GLU A 115 2.74 31.70 2.84
C GLU A 115 2.67 30.41 2.04
N LEU A 116 2.93 29.27 2.68
CA LEU A 116 2.47 27.96 2.22
C LEU A 116 1.33 27.50 3.11
N VAL A 117 0.23 27.06 2.51
CA VAL A 117 -0.93 26.52 3.23
C VAL A 117 -1.29 25.15 2.69
N GLY A 118 -1.87 24.31 3.53
CA GLY A 118 -2.29 23.00 3.09
C GLY A 118 -2.74 22.07 4.20
N TYR A 119 -2.74 20.78 3.86
CA TYR A 119 -3.28 19.73 4.70
C TYR A 119 -2.32 18.55 4.83
N PHE A 120 -2.29 17.96 6.02
CA PHE A 120 -1.77 16.64 6.31
C PHE A 120 -2.97 15.69 6.45
N VAL A 121 -3.00 14.63 5.65
CA VAL A 121 -4.08 13.64 5.66
C VAL A 121 -3.48 12.31 6.08
N ASP A 122 -3.91 11.78 7.24
CA ASP A 122 -3.49 10.47 7.70
C ASP A 122 -4.12 9.36 6.86
N VAL A 123 -3.28 8.58 6.19
CA VAL A 123 -3.66 7.40 5.39
C VAL A 123 -3.06 6.12 5.97
N THR A 124 -2.52 6.16 7.19
CA THR A 124 -1.86 5.02 7.85
C THR A 124 -2.76 3.81 7.88
N ARG A 125 -4.01 3.98 8.32
CA ARG A 125 -4.99 2.87 8.37
C ARG A 125 -5.22 2.25 6.99
N THR A 126 -5.45 3.06 5.97
CA THR A 126 -5.68 2.57 4.60
C THR A 126 -4.46 1.81 4.06
N VAL A 127 -3.25 2.33 4.30
CA VAL A 127 -2.01 1.68 3.87
C VAL A 127 -1.80 0.36 4.60
N THR A 128 -2.01 0.32 5.93
CA THR A 128 -1.79 -0.89 6.73
C THR A 128 -2.85 -1.96 6.47
N GLU A 129 -4.12 -1.60 6.32
CA GLU A 129 -5.20 -2.52 5.96
C GLU A 129 -4.95 -3.16 4.59
N HIS A 130 -4.62 -2.36 3.56
CA HIS A 130 -4.30 -2.90 2.24
C HIS A 130 -3.06 -3.81 2.25
N ALA A 131 -2.04 -3.47 3.04
CA ALA A 131 -0.87 -4.33 3.18
C ALA A 131 -1.22 -5.68 3.85
N GLN A 132 -2.06 -5.65 4.88
CA GLN A 132 -2.53 -6.85 5.58
C GLN A 132 -3.39 -7.73 4.67
N ASP A 133 -4.32 -7.14 3.92
CA ASP A 133 -5.19 -7.89 3.01
C ASP A 133 -4.39 -8.53 1.89
N ARG A 134 -3.41 -7.82 1.33
CA ARG A 134 -2.50 -8.39 0.34
C ARG A 134 -1.71 -9.57 0.91
N ALA A 135 -1.15 -9.43 2.12
CA ALA A 135 -0.43 -10.51 2.78
C ALA A 135 -1.34 -11.73 3.04
N ARG A 136 -2.58 -11.51 3.49
CA ARG A 136 -3.57 -12.58 3.69
C ARG A 136 -3.91 -13.28 2.38
N HIS A 137 -4.13 -12.53 1.31
CA HIS A 137 -4.39 -13.07 -0.02
C HIS A 137 -3.22 -13.91 -0.53
N ASP A 138 -1.98 -13.42 -0.38
CA ASP A 138 -0.79 -14.14 -0.81
C ASP A 138 -0.61 -15.45 -0.02
N ILE A 139 -0.84 -15.43 1.29
CA ILE A 139 -0.81 -16.64 2.14
C ILE A 139 -1.91 -17.63 1.71
N ALA A 140 -3.14 -17.15 1.50
CA ALA A 140 -4.26 -18.00 1.09
C ALA A 140 -4.01 -18.62 -0.30
N ALA A 141 -3.49 -17.84 -1.25
CA ALA A 141 -3.17 -18.31 -2.60
C ALA A 141 -2.05 -19.37 -2.58
N ALA A 142 -1.02 -19.17 -1.75
CA ALA A 142 0.05 -20.14 -1.56
C ALA A 142 -0.47 -21.44 -0.90
N ALA A 143 -1.31 -21.33 0.12
CA ALA A 143 -1.93 -22.46 0.80
C ALA A 143 -2.86 -23.26 -0.12
N ALA A 144 -3.71 -22.59 -0.89
CA ALA A 144 -4.58 -23.22 -1.89
C ALA A 144 -3.77 -23.97 -2.95
N THR A 145 -2.71 -23.34 -3.48
CA THR A 145 -1.80 -23.97 -4.44
C THR A 145 -1.19 -25.26 -3.87
N ARG A 146 -0.72 -25.23 -2.62
CA ARG A 146 -0.18 -26.42 -1.94
C ARG A 146 -1.25 -27.49 -1.75
N GLY A 147 -2.45 -27.12 -1.31
CA GLY A 147 -3.58 -28.05 -1.12
C GLY A 147 -3.94 -28.79 -2.41
N THR A 148 -4.06 -28.08 -3.53
CA THR A 148 -4.36 -28.70 -4.83
C THR A 148 -3.25 -29.65 -5.29
N ILE A 149 -1.98 -29.27 -5.11
CA ILE A 149 -0.85 -30.15 -5.46
C ILE A 149 -0.87 -31.43 -4.61
N GLU A 150 -1.16 -31.33 -3.31
CA GLU A 150 -1.27 -32.49 -2.42
C GLU A 150 -2.46 -33.39 -2.80
N GLN A 151 -3.60 -32.81 -3.16
CA GLN A 151 -4.77 -33.55 -3.65
C GLN A 151 -4.44 -34.31 -4.95
N ALA A 152 -3.88 -33.62 -5.94
CA ALA A 152 -3.47 -34.22 -7.20
C ALA A 152 -2.45 -35.35 -6.98
N LYS A 153 -1.49 -35.15 -6.06
CA LYS A 153 -0.53 -36.19 -5.68
C LYS A 153 -1.24 -37.42 -5.11
N GLY A 154 -2.22 -37.23 -4.22
CA GLY A 154 -3.05 -38.32 -3.69
C GLY A 154 -3.86 -39.07 -4.76
N VAL A 155 -4.40 -38.34 -5.75
CA VAL A 155 -5.06 -38.93 -6.92
C VAL A 155 -4.09 -39.83 -7.70
N VAL A 156 -2.90 -39.32 -8.01
CA VAL A 156 -1.87 -40.08 -8.75
C VAL A 156 -1.36 -41.28 -7.94
N MET A 157 -1.17 -41.13 -6.62
CA MET A 157 -0.80 -42.24 -5.75
C MET A 157 -1.84 -43.36 -5.82
N THR A 158 -3.13 -43.03 -5.69
CA THR A 158 -4.23 -44.00 -5.76
C THR A 158 -4.34 -44.62 -7.16
N ALA A 159 -4.28 -43.80 -8.20
CA ALA A 159 -4.48 -44.23 -9.59
C ALA A 159 -3.38 -45.19 -10.09
N TYR A 160 -2.14 -45.00 -9.66
CA TYR A 160 -0.99 -45.77 -10.14
C TYR A 160 -0.36 -46.68 -9.09
N GLY A 161 -0.84 -46.65 -7.84
CA GLY A 161 -0.24 -47.41 -6.73
C GLY A 161 1.19 -46.98 -6.40
N VAL A 162 1.53 -45.70 -6.61
CA VAL A 162 2.90 -45.17 -6.44
C VAL A 162 3.07 -44.40 -5.14
N ARG A 163 4.32 -44.23 -4.71
CA ARG A 163 4.66 -43.43 -3.53
C ARG A 163 4.47 -41.92 -3.77
N PRO A 164 4.36 -41.10 -2.71
CA PRO A 164 4.22 -39.64 -2.84
C PRO A 164 5.29 -38.98 -3.71
N ASP A 165 6.57 -39.33 -3.54
CA ASP A 165 7.66 -38.71 -4.30
C ASP A 165 7.55 -38.99 -5.80
N GLU A 166 7.13 -40.21 -6.17
CA GLU A 166 6.96 -40.60 -7.56
C GLU A 166 5.72 -39.94 -8.18
N ALA A 167 4.62 -39.85 -7.43
CA ALA A 167 3.43 -39.11 -7.85
C ALA A 167 3.75 -37.64 -8.11
N PHE A 168 4.50 -37.00 -7.21
CA PHE A 168 4.93 -35.61 -7.38
C PHE A 168 5.88 -35.44 -8.57
N ALA A 169 6.83 -36.37 -8.77
CA ALA A 169 7.72 -36.36 -9.91
C ALA A 169 6.97 -36.46 -11.25
N ARG A 170 5.89 -37.26 -11.31
CA ARG A 170 5.01 -37.37 -12.49
C ARG A 170 4.28 -36.06 -12.78
N LEU A 171 3.70 -35.41 -11.76
CA LEU A 171 3.06 -34.09 -11.90
C LEU A 171 4.07 -33.03 -12.38
N ARG A 172 5.28 -33.01 -11.78
CA ARG A 172 6.36 -32.08 -12.17
C ARG A 172 6.83 -32.33 -13.60
N ARG A 173 6.95 -33.58 -14.02
CA ARG A 173 7.32 -33.94 -15.39
C ARG A 173 6.28 -33.44 -16.39
N ALA A 174 4.99 -33.72 -16.13
CA ALA A 174 3.89 -33.26 -16.97
C ALA A 174 3.82 -31.72 -17.06
N SER A 175 4.09 -31.02 -15.96
CA SER A 175 4.21 -29.55 -15.91
C SER A 175 5.36 -29.05 -16.80
N ASN A 176 6.54 -29.65 -16.67
CA ASN A 176 7.71 -29.27 -17.47
C ASN A 176 7.52 -29.58 -18.97
N ASP A 177 7.03 -30.76 -19.32
CA ASP A 177 6.83 -31.18 -20.72
C ASP A 177 5.81 -30.28 -21.44
N ARG A 178 4.87 -29.66 -20.70
CA ARG A 178 3.86 -28.73 -21.24
C ARG A 178 4.23 -27.26 -21.08
N ASN A 179 5.34 -26.96 -20.40
CA ASN A 179 5.74 -25.60 -20.04
C ASN A 179 4.62 -24.79 -19.36
N VAL A 180 3.89 -25.43 -18.44
CA VAL A 180 2.83 -24.78 -17.63
C VAL A 180 3.13 -24.89 -16.14
N PRO A 181 2.66 -23.95 -15.31
CA PRO A 181 2.81 -24.03 -13.85
C PRO A 181 2.28 -25.35 -13.28
N LEU A 182 3.03 -25.96 -12.36
CA LEU A 182 2.66 -27.24 -11.71
C LEU A 182 1.25 -27.22 -11.10
N ARG A 183 0.84 -26.09 -10.54
CA ARG A 183 -0.51 -25.89 -10.00
C ARG A 183 -1.63 -26.14 -11.03
N GLU A 184 -1.39 -25.84 -12.31
CA GLU A 184 -2.40 -26.04 -13.36
C GLU A 184 -2.56 -27.52 -13.69
N ILE A 185 -1.44 -28.26 -13.76
CA ILE A 185 -1.50 -29.73 -13.88
C ILE A 185 -2.21 -30.34 -12.68
N ALA A 186 -1.89 -29.87 -11.47
CA ALA A 186 -2.53 -30.35 -10.26
C ALA A 186 -4.04 -30.06 -10.23
N LEU A 187 -4.47 -28.86 -10.65
CA LEU A 187 -5.89 -28.52 -10.78
C LEU A 187 -6.62 -29.45 -11.75
N LEU A 188 -6.04 -29.69 -12.93
CA LEU A 188 -6.64 -30.59 -13.92
C LEU A 188 -6.78 -32.02 -13.39
N VAL A 189 -5.75 -32.53 -12.72
CA VAL A 189 -5.78 -33.88 -12.13
C VAL A 189 -6.79 -33.98 -10.98
N ALA A 190 -6.84 -32.98 -10.10
CA ALA A 190 -7.80 -32.94 -8.99
C ALA A 190 -9.25 -32.83 -9.47
N ASP A 191 -9.51 -32.01 -10.50
CA ASP A 191 -10.84 -31.83 -11.08
C ASP A 191 -11.33 -33.09 -11.81
N GLU A 192 -10.44 -33.77 -12.56
CA GLU A 192 -10.79 -35.05 -13.20
C GLU A 192 -11.15 -36.15 -12.19
N ALA A 193 -10.48 -36.15 -11.03
CA ALA A 193 -10.84 -37.05 -9.94
C ALA A 193 -12.17 -36.67 -9.27
N ALA A 194 -12.43 -35.38 -9.09
CA ALA A 194 -13.68 -34.88 -8.50
C ALA A 194 -14.91 -35.17 -9.38
N ARG A 195 -14.75 -35.16 -10.71
CA ARG A 195 -15.82 -35.52 -11.67
C ARG A 195 -16.24 -37.00 -11.60
N GLY A 196 -15.37 -37.88 -11.10
CA GLY A 196 -15.67 -39.31 -10.93
C GLY A 196 -15.92 -40.08 -12.25
N GLY A 197 -16.41 -41.33 -12.11
CA GLY A 197 -16.73 -42.24 -13.23
C GLY A 197 -15.69 -43.35 -13.45
N SER A 198 -16.03 -44.35 -14.27
CA SER A 198 -15.16 -45.50 -14.58
C SER A 198 -13.86 -45.12 -15.28
N ASP A 199 -13.87 -43.99 -16.02
CA ASP A 199 -12.78 -43.63 -16.94
C ASP A 199 -11.80 -42.59 -16.34
N VAL A 200 -11.91 -42.28 -15.04
CA VAL A 200 -11.05 -41.31 -14.35
C VAL A 200 -9.56 -41.63 -14.55
N LEU A 201 -9.19 -42.91 -14.47
CA LEU A 201 -7.81 -43.35 -14.68
C LEU A 201 -7.30 -42.99 -16.08
N ALA A 202 -8.10 -43.23 -17.12
CA ALA A 202 -7.70 -42.94 -18.51
C ALA A 202 -7.53 -41.43 -18.75
N ARG A 203 -8.37 -40.59 -18.14
CA ARG A 203 -8.30 -39.13 -18.27
C ARG A 203 -7.12 -38.53 -17.49
N VAL A 204 -6.89 -38.98 -16.25
CA VAL A 204 -5.70 -38.61 -15.47
C VAL A 204 -4.43 -39.04 -16.21
N ASP A 205 -4.43 -40.21 -16.84
CA ASP A 205 -3.29 -40.69 -17.62
C ASP A 205 -3.02 -39.84 -18.87
N ALA A 206 -4.07 -39.43 -19.59
CA ALA A 206 -3.92 -38.46 -20.68
C ALA A 206 -3.32 -37.11 -20.22
N LEU A 207 -3.61 -36.68 -18.99
CA LEU A 207 -3.05 -35.47 -18.39
C LEU A 207 -1.57 -35.62 -17.99
N LEU A 208 -1.08 -36.84 -17.75
CA LEU A 208 0.29 -37.08 -17.28
C LEU A 208 1.24 -37.61 -18.37
N ARG A 209 0.70 -38.07 -19.51
CA ARG A 209 1.48 -38.52 -20.66
C ARG A 209 2.21 -37.34 -21.36
N ARG A 210 3.40 -37.65 -21.87
CA ARG A 210 4.15 -36.79 -22.80
C ARG A 210 3.36 -36.60 -24.10
N ARG A 211 3.43 -35.40 -24.67
CA ARG A 211 3.18 -35.21 -26.11
C ARG A 211 4.42 -35.61 -26.90
#